data_AF-C9WPI8-F1
#
_entry.id   AF-C9WPI8-F1
#
_cell.length_a   1.000
_cell.length_b   1.000
_cell.length_c   1.000
_cell.angle_alpha   90.00
_cell.angle_beta   90.00
_cell.angle_gamma   90.00
#
_symmetry.space_group_name_H-M   'P 1'
#
loop_
_entity.id
_entity.type
_entity.pdbx_description
1 polymer ?
#
loop_
_entity_poly.entity_id
_entity_poly.type
_entity_poly.pdbx_seq_one_letter_code
_entity_poly.pdbx_strand_id
1 'polypeptide(L)'
;YRAFLLLKALQTAARAYEAQRGQRATRAGPDITARANKCGLKSLSVTLDRRLDIPNIININNCHGSCAYPLADATNHAVLLNDHVEVDNAEERAPCCVPVAYEALQMVEVKDHGTEISL
;
A
#
# COMPACT_ATOMS: atom_id res chain seq x y z
N TYR A 1 -17.81 6.62 44.40
CA TYR A 1 -17.35 7.99 44.06
C TYR A 1 -16.09 7.98 43.19
N ARG A 2 -14.96 7.38 43.60
CA ARG A 2 -13.71 7.34 42.82
C ARG A 2 -13.84 6.69 41.42
N ALA A 3 -14.56 5.56 41.33
CA ALA A 3 -14.80 4.90 40.04
C ALA A 3 -15.65 5.73 39.06
N PHE A 4 -16.58 6.54 39.58
CA PHE A 4 -17.42 7.41 38.76
C PHE A 4 -16.61 8.59 38.18
N LEU A 5 -15.71 9.17 38.98
CA LEU A 5 -14.79 10.21 38.50
C LEU A 5 -13.82 9.66 37.45
N LEU A 6 -13.32 8.43 37.63
CA LEU A 6 -12.44 7.77 36.68
C LEU A 6 -13.17 7.50 35.35
N LEU A 7 -14.41 7.00 35.41
CA LEU A 7 -15.25 6.82 34.22
C LEU A 7 -15.49 8.16 33.49
N LYS A 8 -15.76 9.23 34.23
CA LYS A 8 -15.95 10.57 33.63
C LYS A 8 -14.67 11.12 33.02
N ALA A 9 -13.52 10.93 33.65
CA ALA A 9 -12.23 11.31 33.10
C ALA A 9 -11.94 10.57 31.79
N LEU A 10 -12.16 9.26 31.74
CA LEU A 10 -12.00 8.44 30.54
C LEU A 10 -12.96 8.85 29.41
N GLN A 11 -14.24 9.07 29.73
CA GLN A 11 -15.22 9.55 28.75
C GLN A 11 -14.83 10.91 28.15
N THR A 12 -14.26 11.80 28.98
CA THR A 12 -13.84 13.13 28.54
C THR A 12 -12.58 13.05 27.68
N ALA A 13 -11.62 12.21 28.06
CA ALA A 13 -10.42 11.96 27.27
C ALA A 13 -10.74 11.32 25.92
N ALA A 14 -11.67 10.36 25.86
CA ALA A 14 -12.12 9.74 24.62
C ALA A 14 -12.76 10.77 23.66
N ARG A 15 -13.64 11.64 24.17
CA ARG A 15 -14.26 12.71 23.38
C ARG A 15 -13.25 13.73 22.86
N ALA A 16 -12.28 14.12 23.70
CA ALA A 16 -11.21 15.02 23.28
C ALA A 16 -10.33 14.38 22.19
N TYR A 17 -10.01 13.09 22.34
CA TYR A 17 -9.27 12.31 21.35
C TYR A 17 -10.02 12.21 20.01
N GLU A 18 -11.34 11.95 20.04
CA GLU A 18 -12.19 11.92 18.84
C GLU A 18 -12.31 13.29 18.17
N ALA A 19 -12.48 14.37 18.95
CA ALA A 19 -12.51 15.73 18.42
C ALA A 19 -11.17 16.12 17.77
N GLN A 20 -10.05 15.75 18.38
CA GLN A 20 -8.71 15.98 17.84
C GLN A 20 -8.44 15.09 16.61
N ARG A 21 -8.98 13.87 16.57
CA ARG A 21 -8.97 13.00 15.37
C ARG A 21 -9.80 13.60 14.24
N GLY A 22 -10.98 14.15 14.53
CA GLY A 22 -11.82 14.86 13.57
C GLY A 22 -11.10 16.09 12.97
N GLN A 23 -10.39 16.85 13.80
CA GLN A 23 -9.58 17.99 13.36
C GLN A 23 -8.31 17.58 12.57
N ARG A 24 -7.78 16.37 12.79
CA ARG A 24 -6.71 15.80 11.94
C ARG A 24 -7.26 15.30 10.60
N ALA A 25 -8.49 14.77 10.59
CA ALA A 25 -9.17 14.36 9.35
C ALA A 25 -9.52 15.56 8.46
N THR A 26 -9.82 16.74 9.02
CA THR A 26 -10.05 17.97 8.24
C THR A 26 -8.76 18.61 7.67
N ARG A 27 -7.57 18.17 8.12
CA ARG A 27 -6.27 18.49 7.48
C ARG A 27 -5.89 17.52 6.37
N ALA A 28 -6.62 16.40 6.21
CA ALA A 28 -6.57 15.63 4.99
C ALA A 28 -7.39 16.38 3.95
N GLY A 29 -6.73 17.34 3.26
CA GLY A 29 -7.30 17.99 2.09
C GLY A 29 -7.64 16.98 0.97
N PRO A 30 -7.97 17.45 -0.24
CA PRO A 30 -8.39 16.61 -1.38
C PRO A 30 -7.34 15.56 -1.83
N ASP A 31 -6.19 15.53 -1.16
CA ASP A 31 -4.96 14.79 -1.43
C ASP A 31 -5.03 13.27 -1.24
N ILE A 32 -6.20 12.73 -0.87
CA ILE A 32 -6.40 11.27 -0.80
C ILE A 32 -6.23 10.66 -2.20
N THR A 33 -6.64 11.37 -3.26
CA THR A 33 -6.44 10.93 -4.66
C THR A 33 -5.00 11.11 -5.12
N ALA A 34 -4.33 12.21 -4.76
CA ALA A 34 -2.94 12.46 -5.14
C ALA A 34 -1.97 11.52 -4.42
N ARG A 35 -2.19 11.20 -3.14
CA ARG A 35 -1.44 10.15 -2.41
C ARG A 35 -1.80 8.74 -2.86
N ALA A 36 -3.05 8.49 -3.25
CA ALA A 36 -3.44 7.20 -3.81
C ALA A 36 -2.68 6.89 -5.12
N ASN A 37 -2.37 7.93 -5.89
CA ASN A 37 -1.62 7.85 -7.14
C ASN A 37 -0.09 7.87 -6.98
N LYS A 38 0.48 8.06 -5.79
CA LYS A 38 1.94 7.93 -5.61
C LYS A 38 2.37 6.47 -5.66
N CYS A 39 3.52 6.21 -6.26
CA CYS A 39 4.11 4.88 -6.32
C CYS A 39 4.20 4.25 -4.92
N GLY A 40 3.65 3.06 -4.77
CA GLY A 40 3.77 2.27 -3.57
C GLY A 40 3.16 0.88 -3.74
N LEU A 41 3.43 0.02 -2.77
CA LEU A 41 2.82 -1.30 -2.70
C LEU A 41 1.32 -1.18 -2.39
N LYS A 42 0.49 -1.81 -3.21
CA LYS A 42 -0.95 -1.93 -3.04
C LYS A 42 -1.32 -3.40 -2.90
N SER A 43 -2.35 -3.68 -2.11
CA SER A 43 -2.90 -5.03 -2.00
C SER A 43 -3.52 -5.46 -3.34
N LEU A 44 -3.22 -6.68 -3.78
CA LEU A 44 -3.83 -7.28 -4.96
C LEU A 44 -4.11 -8.75 -4.66
N SER A 45 -5.38 -9.06 -4.42
CA SER A 45 -5.82 -10.43 -4.22
C SER A 45 -6.27 -11.07 -5.53
N VAL A 46 -5.77 -12.26 -5.81
CA VAL A 46 -6.12 -13.07 -6.98
C VAL A 46 -6.68 -14.41 -6.53
N THR A 47 -7.58 -14.98 -7.33
CA THR A 47 -8.10 -16.34 -7.11
C THR A 47 -7.27 -17.32 -7.93
N LEU A 48 -6.62 -18.27 -7.25
CA LEU A 48 -5.92 -19.39 -7.85
C LEU A 48 -6.92 -20.42 -8.39
N ASP A 49 -6.53 -21.11 -9.46
CA ASP A 49 -7.26 -22.12 -10.25
C ASP A 49 -8.74 -22.37 -9.89
N ARG A 50 -9.64 -21.93 -10.78
CA ARG A 50 -11.09 -22.11 -10.65
C ARG A 50 -11.55 -23.56 -10.85
N ARG A 51 -10.68 -24.47 -11.31
CA ARG A 51 -11.05 -25.86 -11.64
C ARG A 51 -11.05 -26.80 -10.45
N LEU A 52 -10.40 -26.41 -9.35
CA LEU A 52 -10.25 -27.26 -8.16
C LEU A 52 -11.37 -27.07 -7.12
N ASP A 53 -12.38 -26.21 -7.38
CA ASP A 53 -13.47 -25.86 -6.45
C ASP A 53 -13.02 -25.43 -5.03
N ILE A 54 -11.73 -25.13 -4.87
CA ILE A 54 -11.14 -24.63 -3.63
C ILE A 54 -10.95 -23.12 -3.83
N PRO A 55 -11.71 -22.26 -3.13
CA PRO A 55 -11.48 -20.82 -3.17
C PRO A 55 -10.14 -20.51 -2.50
N ASN A 56 -9.08 -20.44 -3.29
CA ASN A 56 -7.76 -20.03 -2.84
C ASN A 56 -7.49 -18.60 -3.30
N ILE A 57 -7.87 -17.64 -2.45
CA ILE A 57 -7.57 -16.22 -2.68
C ILE A 57 -6.23 -15.92 -2.04
N ILE A 58 -5.27 -15.49 -2.86
CA ILE A 58 -3.93 -15.13 -2.42
C ILE A 58 -3.66 -13.66 -2.71
N ASN A 59 -3.07 -12.95 -1.75
CA ASN A 59 -2.62 -11.58 -1.97
C ASN A 59 -1.20 -11.60 -2.53
N ILE A 60 -1.06 -11.24 -3.80
CA ILE A 60 0.24 -11.13 -4.48
C ILE A 60 0.84 -9.72 -4.39
N ASN A 61 0.06 -8.76 -3.88
CA ASN A 61 0.36 -7.33 -3.92
C ASN A 61 0.68 -6.82 -5.34
N ASN A 62 0.79 -5.50 -5.50
CA ASN A 62 1.18 -4.87 -6.75
C ASN A 62 1.80 -3.49 -6.51
N CYS A 63 2.82 -3.13 -7.26
CA CYS A 63 3.33 -1.75 -7.28
C CYS A 63 2.46 -0.91 -8.21
N HIS A 64 1.92 0.20 -7.70
CA HIS A 64 1.04 1.06 -8.48
C HIS A 64 1.20 2.53 -8.10
N GLY A 65 1.01 3.40 -9.10
CA GLY A 65 1.10 4.85 -8.98
C GLY A 65 2.19 5.44 -9.88
N SER A 66 2.23 6.77 -9.97
CA SER A 66 3.29 7.54 -10.61
C SER A 66 4.49 7.69 -9.67
N CYS A 67 5.68 7.65 -10.24
CA CYS A 67 6.89 8.14 -9.61
C CYS A 67 6.85 9.67 -9.64
N ALA A 68 6.94 10.29 -8.48
CA ALA A 68 6.96 11.74 -8.33
C ALA A 68 7.82 12.10 -7.12
N TYR A 69 8.39 13.31 -7.12
CA TYR A 69 9.24 13.73 -6.02
C TYR A 69 8.46 13.81 -4.67
N PRO A 70 9.07 13.41 -3.54
CA PRO A 70 10.34 12.70 -3.42
C PRO A 70 10.19 11.19 -3.70
N LEU A 71 11.14 10.61 -4.42
CA LEU A 71 11.20 9.16 -4.65
C LEU A 71 11.77 8.45 -3.41
N ALA A 72 11.05 7.44 -2.90
CA ALA A 72 11.53 6.53 -1.87
C ALA A 72 12.26 5.34 -2.51
N ASP A 73 13.32 4.85 -1.87
CA ASP A 73 14.08 3.64 -2.27
C ASP A 73 14.56 3.66 -3.74
N ALA A 74 14.91 4.84 -4.24
CA ALA A 74 15.33 5.06 -5.62
C ALA A 74 16.85 5.10 -5.78
N THR A 75 17.34 4.65 -6.95
CA THR A 75 18.74 4.83 -7.34
C THR A 75 19.01 6.30 -7.72
N ASN A 76 20.28 6.72 -7.67
CA ASN A 76 20.68 8.05 -8.13
C ASN A 76 20.22 8.33 -9.58
N HIS A 77 20.24 7.32 -10.45
CA HIS A 77 19.73 7.45 -11.82
C HIS A 77 18.24 7.76 -11.86
N ALA A 78 17.42 7.08 -11.05
CA ALA A 78 15.98 7.33 -11.00
C ALA A 78 15.66 8.72 -10.41
N VAL A 79 16.45 9.19 -9.44
CA VAL A 79 16.34 10.54 -8.89
C VAL A 79 16.65 11.60 -9.96
N LEU A 80 17.77 11.46 -10.68
CA LEU A 80 18.16 12.41 -11.73
C LEU A 80 17.17 12.43 -12.91
N LEU A 81 16.70 11.26 -13.34
CA LEU A 81 15.70 11.18 -14.41
C LEU A 81 14.36 11.81 -14.00
N ASN A 82 13.91 11.58 -12.75
CA ASN A 82 12.69 12.20 -12.25
C ASN A 82 12.81 13.72 -12.17
N ASP A 83 13.96 14.22 -11.69
CA ASP A 83 14.25 15.65 -11.64
C ASP A 83 14.24 16.28 -13.04
N HIS A 84 14.89 15.65 -14.02
CA HIS A 84 14.89 16.10 -15.42
C HIS A 84 13.46 16.16 -15.99
N VAL A 85 12.66 15.11 -15.80
CA VAL A 85 11.29 15.06 -16.33
C VAL A 85 10.37 16.06 -15.63
N GLU A 86 10.45 16.20 -14.30
CA GLU A 86 9.56 17.08 -13.53
C GLU A 86 9.94 18.56 -13.60
N VAL A 87 11.24 18.89 -13.61
CA VAL A 87 11.75 20.28 -13.60
C VAL A 87 11.88 20.83 -15.01
N ASP A 88 12.48 20.08 -15.92
CA ASP A 88 12.74 20.57 -17.29
C ASP A 88 11.52 20.39 -18.21
N ASN A 89 10.41 19.82 -17.71
CA ASN A 89 9.22 19.43 -18.49
C ASN A 89 9.61 18.64 -19.75
N ALA A 90 10.61 17.78 -19.58
CA ALA A 90 11.20 17.01 -20.64
C ALA A 90 10.18 15.97 -21.14
N GLU A 91 10.10 15.71 -22.45
CA GLU A 91 9.15 14.74 -23.04
C GLU A 91 9.57 13.27 -22.81
N GLU A 92 10.67 13.08 -22.09
CA GLU A 92 11.21 11.80 -21.69
C GLU A 92 10.26 11.06 -20.75
N ARG A 93 10.35 9.73 -20.81
CA ARG A 93 9.52 8.86 -19.98
C ARG A 93 9.95 8.96 -18.52
N ALA A 94 9.03 9.36 -17.65
CA ALA A 94 9.18 9.30 -16.20
C ALA A 94 9.54 7.86 -15.70
N PRO A 95 10.19 7.73 -14.53
CA PRO A 95 10.40 6.43 -13.90
C PRO A 95 9.09 5.65 -13.68
N CYS A 96 9.16 4.32 -13.72
CA CYS A 96 8.01 3.45 -13.47
C CYS A 96 7.98 2.92 -12.04
N CYS A 97 6.78 2.83 -11.48
CA CYS A 97 6.53 2.13 -10.23
C CYS A 97 6.54 0.62 -10.47
N VAL A 98 7.62 -0.06 -10.08
CA VAL A 98 7.83 -1.50 -10.31
C VAL A 98 8.29 -2.20 -9.03
N PRO A 99 8.05 -3.51 -8.89
CA PRO A 99 8.64 -4.29 -7.80
C PRO A 99 10.17 -4.31 -7.92
N VAL A 100 10.85 -4.03 -6.82
CA VAL A 100 12.33 -4.10 -6.71
C VAL A 100 12.81 -5.34 -5.96
N ALA A 101 11.89 -6.04 -5.30
CA ALA A 101 12.10 -7.32 -4.63
C ALA A 101 10.78 -8.10 -4.62
N TYR A 102 10.90 -9.44 -4.64
CA TYR A 102 9.78 -10.36 -4.48
C TYR A 102 10.07 -11.30 -3.31
N GLU A 103 9.04 -11.60 -2.52
CA GLU A 103 9.09 -12.67 -1.52
C GLU A 103 8.64 -13.98 -2.17
N ALA A 104 9.21 -15.10 -1.72
CA ALA A 104 8.79 -16.43 -2.15
C ALA A 104 7.34 -16.70 -1.70
N LEU A 105 6.58 -17.41 -2.53
CA LEU A 105 5.18 -17.69 -2.26
C LEU A 105 4.95 -19.20 -2.36
N GLN A 106 4.77 -19.84 -1.21
CA GLN A 106 4.57 -21.27 -1.17
C GLN A 106 3.24 -21.66 -1.83
N MET A 107 3.30 -22.55 -2.82
CA MET A 107 2.12 -23.06 -3.51
C MET A 107 2.07 -24.59 -3.45
N VAL A 108 0.85 -25.11 -3.37
CA VAL A 108 0.59 -26.55 -3.54
C VAL A 108 0.10 -26.75 -4.96
N GLU A 109 0.85 -27.51 -5.76
CA GLU A 109 0.50 -27.89 -7.11
C GLU A 109 -0.08 -29.32 -7.11
N VAL A 110 -1.24 -29.50 -7.73
CA VAL A 110 -1.84 -30.82 -7.95
C VAL A 110 -1.41 -31.30 -9.33
N LYS A 111 -0.66 -32.39 -9.38
CA LYS A 111 -0.19 -33.05 -10.62
C LYS A 111 -0.91 -34.39 -10.80
N ASP A 112 -0.81 -34.96 -12.00
CA ASP A 112 -1.48 -36.23 -12.37
C ASP A 112 -1.14 -37.42 -11.45
N HIS A 113 -0.02 -37.35 -10.73
CA HIS A 113 0.48 -38.44 -9.88
C HIS A 113 0.68 -38.04 -8.40
N GLY A 114 0.16 -36.88 -7.97
CA GLY A 114 0.23 -36.47 -6.58
C GLY A 114 0.23 -34.95 -6.38
N THR A 115 0.50 -34.53 -5.14
CA THR A 115 0.65 -33.12 -4.78
C THR A 115 2.11 -32.79 -4.48
N GLU A 116 2.58 -31.66 -4.99
CA GLU A 116 3.92 -31.14 -4.75
C GLU A 116 3.83 -29.74 -4.16
N ILE A 117 4.75 -29.40 -3.25
CA ILE A 117 4.87 -28.06 -2.66
C ILE A 117 6.05 -27.37 -3.33
N SER A 118 5.80 -26.23 -3.96
CA SER A 118 6.82 -25.35 -4.57
C SER A 118 6.92 -24.03 -3.81
N LEU A 119 8.06 -23.35 -3.95
CA LEU A 119 8.37 -22.05 -3.37
C LEU A 119 8.58 -21.00 -4.46
#